data_AF-A0A7K2M2E8-F1
#
_entry.id   AF-A0A7K2M2E8-F1
#
_cell.length_a   1.000
_cell.length_b   1.000
_cell.length_c   1.000
_cell.angle_alpha   90.00
_cell.angle_beta   90.00
_cell.angle_gamma   90.00
#
_symmetry.space_group_name_H-M   'P 1'
#
loop_
_entity.id
_entity.type
_entity.pdbx_description
1 polymer ?
#
loop_
_entity_poly.entity_id
_entity_poly.type
_entity_poly.pdbx_seq_one_letter_code
_entity_poly.pdbx_strand_id
1 'polypeptide(L)'
;MTSWAGRSAAEIAAAVREKRATPREVVAEHLARIERLDGRIGAFRTVRAEAALAEADAVAARADLGELPLAGVPVAVKDNLAVRGESVRVGTAATSDAPAAEDHVTVARLR
;
A
#
# COMPACT_ATOMS: atom_id res chain seq x y z
N MET A 1 -10.15 5.42 -20.20
CA MET A 1 -9.91 4.46 -19.12
C MET A 1 -10.18 5.16 -17.80
N THR A 2 -11.01 4.57 -16.93
CA THR A 2 -11.25 5.10 -15.59
C THR A 2 -10.03 4.84 -14.70
N SER A 3 -9.48 5.90 -14.11
CA SER A 3 -8.39 5.83 -13.12
C SER A 3 -8.89 5.20 -11.83
N TRP A 4 -8.08 4.33 -11.21
CA TRP A 4 -8.26 3.86 -9.83
C TRP A 4 -7.88 4.93 -8.82
N ALA A 5 -6.89 5.77 -9.12
CA ALA A 5 -6.55 6.89 -8.25
C ALA A 5 -7.72 7.87 -8.13
N GLY A 6 -8.21 8.08 -6.91
CA GLY A 6 -9.39 8.91 -6.64
C GLY A 6 -10.69 8.11 -6.43
N ARG A 7 -10.68 6.79 -6.64
CA ARG A 7 -11.75 5.89 -6.20
C ARG A 7 -11.70 5.67 -4.69
N SER A 8 -12.85 5.39 -4.10
CA SER A 8 -12.94 4.95 -2.71
C SER A 8 -12.38 3.55 -2.52
N ALA A 9 -11.96 3.23 -1.29
CA ALA A 9 -11.52 1.88 -0.93
C ALA A 9 -12.62 0.83 -1.20
N ALA A 10 -13.89 1.17 -0.97
CA ALA A 10 -15.02 0.28 -1.23
C ALA A 10 -15.17 -0.05 -2.72
N GLU A 11 -15.03 0.95 -3.61
CA GLU A 11 -15.08 0.74 -5.06
C GLU A 11 -13.92 -0.13 -5.57
N ILE A 12 -12.70 0.12 -5.07
CA ILE A 12 -11.52 -0.68 -5.40
C ILE A 12 -11.71 -2.13 -4.95
N ALA A 13 -12.08 -2.33 -3.68
CA ALA A 13 -12.25 -3.67 -3.12
C ALA A 13 -13.36 -4.44 -3.84
N ALA A 14 -14.48 -3.79 -4.16
CA ALA A 14 -15.54 -4.41 -4.97
C ALA A 14 -15.04 -4.80 -6.37
N ALA A 15 -14.30 -3.93 -7.04
CA ALA A 15 -13.74 -4.21 -8.37
C ALA A 15 -12.79 -5.41 -8.38
N VAL A 16 -11.94 -5.51 -7.37
CA VAL A 16 -11.00 -6.62 -7.22
C VAL A 16 -11.73 -7.93 -6.92
N ARG A 17 -12.67 -7.93 -5.96
CA ARG A 17 -13.47 -9.13 -5.63
C ARG A 17 -14.29 -9.64 -6.81
N GLU A 18 -14.84 -8.72 -7.61
CA GLU A 18 -15.62 -9.03 -8.82
C GLU A 18 -14.75 -9.31 -10.05
N LYS A 19 -13.42 -9.32 -9.90
CA LYS A 19 -12.44 -9.56 -10.98
C LYS A 19 -12.55 -8.57 -12.15
N ARG A 20 -13.09 -7.37 -11.90
CA ARG A 20 -13.08 -6.24 -12.84
C ARG A 20 -11.73 -5.52 -12.87
N ALA A 21 -10.88 -5.79 -11.88
CA ALA A 21 -9.51 -5.30 -11.75
C ALA A 21 -8.68 -6.32 -10.98
N THR A 22 -7.36 -6.30 -11.17
CA THR A 22 -6.42 -7.03 -10.34
C THR A 22 -5.81 -6.10 -9.27
N PRO A 23 -5.42 -6.63 -8.09
CA PRO A 23 -4.68 -5.84 -7.10
C PRO A 23 -3.42 -5.17 -7.69
N ARG A 24 -2.71 -5.90 -8.57
CA ARG A 24 -1.48 -5.41 -9.21
C ARG A 24 -1.76 -4.20 -10.10
N GLU A 25 -2.81 -4.22 -10.92
CA GLU A 25 -3.20 -3.08 -11.77
C GLU A 25 -3.50 -1.84 -10.93
N VAL A 26 -4.26 -2.01 -9.84
CA VAL A 26 -4.61 -0.92 -8.93
C VAL A 26 -3.35 -0.34 -8.29
N VAL A 27 -2.47 -1.17 -7.73
CA VAL A 27 -1.23 -0.73 -7.08
C VAL A 27 -0.27 -0.07 -8.07
N ALA A 28 -0.08 -0.65 -9.25
CA ALA A 28 0.78 -0.10 -10.29
C ALA A 28 0.33 1.30 -10.73
N GLU A 29 -0.98 1.54 -10.88
CA GLU A 29 -1.51 2.86 -11.23
C GLU A 29 -1.22 3.90 -10.13
N HIS A 30 -1.37 3.52 -8.86
CA HIS A 30 -1.08 4.41 -7.73
C HIS A 30 0.42 4.73 -7.63
N LEU A 31 1.30 3.74 -7.82
CA LEU A 31 2.75 3.94 -7.86
C LEU A 31 3.15 4.89 -8.98
N ALA A 32 2.61 4.71 -10.20
CA ALA A 32 2.84 5.62 -11.32
C ALA A 32 2.32 7.04 -11.06
N ARG A 33 1.29 7.21 -10.22
CA ARG A 33 0.83 8.53 -9.78
C ARG A 33 1.76 9.16 -8.75
N ILE A 34 2.26 8.37 -7.80
CA ILE A 34 3.23 8.84 -6.80
C ILE A 34 4.49 9.32 -7.52
N GLU A 35 5.05 8.53 -8.43
CA GLU A 35 6.24 8.89 -9.21
C GLU A 35 6.12 10.24 -9.91
N ARG A 36 4.97 10.53 -10.54
CA ARG A 36 4.76 11.80 -11.26
C ARG A 36 4.56 13.02 -10.36
N LEU A 37 4.04 12.84 -9.15
CA LEU A 37 3.51 13.96 -8.35
C LEU A 37 4.34 14.22 -7.09
N ASP A 38 4.90 13.18 -6.47
CA ASP A 38 5.41 13.30 -5.11
C ASP A 38 6.71 14.09 -5.02
N GLY A 39 7.47 14.20 -6.10
CA GLY A 39 8.63 15.11 -6.16
C GLY A 39 8.27 16.58 -5.92
N ARG A 40 6.99 16.96 -6.10
CA ARG A 40 6.47 18.31 -5.81
C ARG A 40 5.69 18.40 -4.51
N ILE A 41 5.09 17.29 -4.07
CA ILE A 41 4.20 17.24 -2.89
C ILE A 41 5.00 16.92 -1.62
N GLY A 42 5.95 15.98 -1.70
CA GLY A 42 6.72 15.51 -0.57
C GLY A 42 5.89 14.75 0.47
N ALA A 43 4.90 13.97 0.04
CA ALA A 43 3.99 13.25 0.93
C ALA A 43 4.59 11.93 1.43
N PHE A 44 5.44 11.25 0.65
CA PHE A 44 6.00 9.95 1.03
C PHE A 44 7.46 10.07 1.45
N ARG A 45 7.78 9.52 2.63
CA ARG A 45 9.17 9.32 3.06
C ARG A 45 9.82 8.15 2.31
N THR A 46 9.11 7.03 2.25
CA THR A 46 9.54 5.79 1.61
C THR A 46 8.38 5.27 0.77
N VAL A 47 8.66 4.90 -0.49
CA VAL A 47 7.71 4.21 -1.36
C VAL A 47 8.22 2.79 -1.58
N ARG A 48 7.47 1.80 -1.07
CA ARG A 48 7.82 0.37 -1.15
C ARG A 48 7.40 -0.24 -2.50
N ALA A 49 7.78 0.36 -3.63
CA ALA A 49 7.21 0.04 -4.95
C ALA A 49 7.24 -1.47 -5.30
N GLU A 50 8.42 -2.09 -5.27
CA GLU A 50 8.58 -3.51 -5.57
C GLU A 50 7.84 -4.41 -4.58
N ALA A 51 7.95 -4.11 -3.28
CA ALA A 51 7.28 -4.91 -2.25
C ALA A 51 5.76 -4.76 -2.30
N ALA A 52 5.23 -3.58 -2.64
CA ALA A 52 3.80 -3.34 -2.80
C ALA A 52 3.24 -4.11 -4.00
N LEU A 53 3.98 -4.20 -5.11
CA LEU A 53 3.61 -5.03 -6.26
C LEU A 53 3.63 -6.52 -5.90
N ALA A 54 4.65 -6.99 -5.19
CA ALA A 54 4.73 -8.39 -4.73
C ALA A 54 3.60 -8.74 -3.74
N GLU A 55 3.27 -7.82 -2.82
CA GLU A 55 2.15 -7.97 -1.89
C GLU A 55 0.80 -7.99 -2.64
N ALA A 56 0.65 -7.19 -3.70
CA ALA A 56 -0.53 -7.21 -4.55
C ALA A 56 -0.70 -8.55 -5.29
N ASP A 57 0.39 -9.11 -5.83
CA ASP A 57 0.40 -10.42 -6.47
C ASP A 57 0.03 -11.53 -5.46
N ALA A 58 0.55 -11.45 -4.22
CA ALA A 58 0.20 -12.38 -3.16
C ALA A 58 -1.28 -12.31 -2.78
N VAL A 59 -1.86 -11.09 -2.69
CA VAL A 59 -3.30 -10.91 -2.47
C VAL A 59 -4.10 -11.54 -3.61
N ALA A 60 -3.68 -11.37 -4.87
CA ALA A 60 -4.35 -11.96 -6.03
C ALA A 60 -4.38 -13.49 -5.99
N ALA A 61 -3.37 -14.12 -5.35
CA ALA A 61 -3.26 -15.57 -5.21
C ALA A 61 -4.02 -16.15 -4.00
N ARG A 62 -4.60 -15.31 -3.13
CA ARG A 62 -5.35 -15.77 -1.95
C ARG A 62 -6.64 -16.49 -2.34
N ALA A 63 -6.91 -17.62 -1.68
CA ALA A 63 -8.16 -18.36 -1.87
C ALA A 63 -9.40 -17.58 -1.37
N ASP A 64 -9.22 -16.76 -0.34
CA ASP A 64 -10.26 -15.94 0.27
C ASP A 64 -10.34 -14.52 -0.31
N LEU A 65 -9.71 -14.25 -1.46
CA LEU A 65 -9.70 -12.92 -2.10
C LEU A 65 -11.10 -12.29 -2.21
N GLY A 66 -12.09 -13.11 -2.55
CA GLY A 66 -13.50 -12.70 -2.70
C GLY A 66 -14.19 -12.29 -1.39
N GLU A 67 -13.57 -12.51 -0.24
CA GLU A 67 -14.11 -12.18 1.09
C GLU A 67 -13.34 -11.03 1.76
N LEU A 68 -12.20 -10.62 1.19
CA LEU A 68 -11.37 -9.59 1.81
C LEU A 68 -12.06 -8.22 1.75
N PRO A 69 -12.25 -7.55 2.91
CA PRO A 69 -12.91 -6.24 2.95
C PRO A 69 -12.09 -5.17 2.22
N LEU A 70 -10.76 -5.31 2.20
CA LEU A 70 -9.80 -4.40 1.58
C LEU A 70 -9.05 -5.03 0.39
N ALA A 71 -9.68 -5.96 -0.33
CA ALA A 71 -9.10 -6.62 -1.50
C ALA A 71 -8.42 -5.64 -2.47
N GLY A 72 -7.09 -5.70 -2.58
CA GLY A 72 -6.31 -4.86 -3.50
C GLY A 72 -6.36 -3.34 -3.25
N VAL A 73 -6.81 -2.90 -2.07
CA VAL A 73 -6.80 -1.48 -1.67
C VAL A 73 -5.38 -1.05 -1.28
N PRO A 74 -4.74 -0.08 -1.98
CA PRO A 74 -3.45 0.45 -1.57
C PRO A 74 -3.57 1.26 -0.28
N VAL A 75 -2.64 1.07 0.66
CA VAL A 75 -2.62 1.78 1.94
C VAL A 75 -1.27 2.48 2.13
N ALA A 76 -1.32 3.79 2.42
CA ALA A 76 -0.18 4.54 2.92
C ALA A 76 -0.18 4.48 4.46
N VAL A 77 0.99 4.20 5.04
CA VAL A 77 1.17 4.13 6.49
C VAL A 77 1.98 5.35 6.94
N LYS A 78 1.49 6.07 7.94
CA LYS A 78 2.23 7.20 8.52
C LYS A 78 3.50 6.67 9.18
N ASP A 79 4.61 7.41 9.02
CA ASP A 79 5.95 7.10 9.55
C ASP A 79 6.06 7.24 11.10
N ASN A 80 5.03 6.81 11.81
CA ASN A 80 4.98 6.63 13.25
C ASN A 80 4.45 5.24 13.64
N LEU A 81 4.21 4.38 12.66
CA LEU A 81 3.85 2.98 12.83
C LEU A 81 4.93 2.13 12.16
N ALA A 82 5.40 1.10 12.84
CA ALA A 82 6.36 0.17 12.29
C ALA A 82 5.78 -0.59 11.08
N VAL A 83 6.56 -0.61 10.00
CA VAL A 83 6.41 -1.54 8.87
C VAL A 83 7.68 -2.36 8.85
N ARG A 84 7.57 -3.69 8.86
CA ARG A 84 8.71 -4.60 8.90
C ARG A 84 9.68 -4.28 7.75
N GLY A 85 10.95 -4.12 8.08
CA GLY A 85 12.01 -3.79 7.13
C GLY A 85 12.19 -2.28 6.85
N GLU A 86 11.34 -1.41 7.40
CA GLU A 86 11.46 0.05 7.26
C GLU A 86 11.84 0.72 8.59
N SER A 87 12.53 1.86 8.52
CA SER A 87 12.81 2.69 9.69
C SER A 87 11.56 3.47 10.13
N VAL A 88 11.36 3.66 11.44
CA VAL A 88 10.31 4.54 11.98
C VAL A 88 10.93 5.85 12.43
N ARG A 89 10.63 6.95 11.73
CA ARG A 89 11.37 8.21 11.94
C ARG A 89 10.56 9.33 12.56
N VAL A 90 9.24 9.19 12.67
CA VAL A 90 8.32 10.16 13.31
C VAL A 90 8.53 11.59 12.81
N GLY A 91 8.94 11.74 11.55
CA GLY A 91 9.20 13.05 10.93
C GLY A 91 10.45 13.77 11.44
N THR A 92 11.39 13.08 12.10
CA THR A 92 12.64 13.68 12.59
C THR A 92 13.86 12.82 12.29
N ALA A 93 15.02 13.46 12.14
CA ALA A 93 16.29 12.75 11.98
C ALA A 93 16.85 12.19 13.30
N ALA A 94 16.34 12.64 14.45
CA ALA A 94 16.84 12.29 15.79
C ALA A 94 16.55 10.84 16.22
N THR A 95 15.66 10.15 15.51
CA THR A 95 15.34 8.74 15.73
C THR A 95 16.27 7.82 14.96
N SER A 96 16.43 6.59 15.46
CA SER A 96 17.21 5.53 14.81
C SER A 96 16.74 5.28 13.38
N ASP A 97 17.67 5.06 12.46
CA ASP A 97 17.38 4.62 11.09
C ASP A 97 17.33 3.09 10.94
N ALA A 98 17.50 2.35 12.04
CA ALA A 98 17.43 0.91 12.04
C ALA A 98 16.04 0.40 11.58
N PRO A 99 15.98 -0.57 10.65
CA PRO A 99 14.73 -1.19 10.23
C PRO A 99 13.98 -1.88 11.37
N ALA A 100 12.65 -1.74 11.40
CA ALA A 100 11.81 -2.47 12.33
C ALA A 100 11.79 -3.98 12.03
N ALA A 101 11.91 -4.80 13.07
CA ALA A 101 11.91 -6.26 12.94
C ALA A 101 10.51 -6.85 12.66
N GLU A 102 9.45 -6.11 13.02
CA GLU A 102 8.06 -6.53 12.90
C GLU A 102 7.15 -5.35 12.54
N ASP A 103 5.96 -5.68 12.03
CA ASP A 103 4.91 -4.71 11.77
C ASP A 103 4.27 -4.27 13.09
N HIS A 104 3.87 -3.00 13.17
CA HIS A 104 2.93 -2.56 14.19
C HIS A 104 1.60 -3.33 14.03
N VAL A 105 0.90 -3.64 15.13
CA VAL A 105 -0.34 -4.46 15.11
C VAL A 105 -1.39 -3.97 14.10
N THR A 106 -1.51 -2.66 13.94
CA THR A 106 -2.41 -2.05 12.94
C THR A 106 -1.99 -2.39 11.51
N VAL A 107 -0.70 -2.36 11.19
CA VAL A 107 -0.17 -2.72 9.87
C VAL A 107 -0.36 -4.21 9.63
N ALA A 108 -0.06 -5.04 10.64
CA ALA A 108 -0.23 -6.49 10.55
C ALA A 108 -1.69 -6.90 10.27
N ARG A 109 -2.67 -6.19 10.85
CA ARG A 109 -4.11 -6.44 10.61
C ARG A 109 -4.62 -5.95 9.25
N LEU A 110 -3.89 -5.06 8.59
CA LEU A 110 -4.26 -4.54 7.27
C LEU A 110 -3.77 -5.45 6.12
N ARG A 111 -2.76 -6.28 6.37
CA ARG A 111 -2.21 -7.26 5.41
C ARG A 111 -3.02 -8.56 5.43
#